data_AF-V9IB67-F1
#
_entry.id   AF-V9IB67-F1
#
_cell.length_a   1.000
_cell.length_b   1.000
_cell.length_c   1.000
_cell.angle_alpha   90.00
_cell.angle_beta   90.00
_cell.angle_gamma   90.00
#
_symmetry.space_group_name_H-M   'P 1'
#
loop_
_entity.id
_entity.type
_entity.pdbx_description
1 polymer ?
#
loop_
_entity_poly.entity_id
_entity_poly.type
_entity_poly.pdbx_seq_one_letter_code
_entity_poly.pdbx_strand_id
1 'polypeptide(L)'
;MGLLGKFIYSFMIVINSMMDTWNLNTVVYFATLPMGMLGGDVVIFGSCFAYISDISSIQQRTLRITILDVIYLSTMPTGVALGSYIYTNVVNKSYTIMFIINATLLFLAILYSLIKLKWQTLPQQQVLMGTNLLTDFFDKKHIIATIKTMIKTRPNHGKLHLLFLLIIMMLYVFQRDEKPMSFLYTQLKFKWDVNTYSNFKTFQSSTFVLVKAEITSYRRTFTNNNIFEK
;
A
#
# COMPACT_ATOMS: atom_id res chain seq x y z
N MET A 1 3.60 9.85 -7.52
CA MET A 1 4.64 9.90 -6.46
C MET A 1 4.88 8.55 -5.81
N GLY A 2 3.87 7.89 -5.21
CA GLY A 2 4.10 6.63 -4.48
C GLY A 2 4.76 5.49 -5.29
N LEU A 3 4.33 5.27 -6.55
CA LEU A 3 4.96 4.29 -7.45
C LEU A 3 6.44 4.60 -7.72
N LEU A 4 6.78 5.88 -7.89
CA LEU A 4 8.15 6.33 -8.11
C LEU A 4 9.03 6.08 -6.87
N GLY A 5 8.48 6.26 -5.67
CA GLY A 5 9.18 5.89 -4.43
C GLY A 5 9.48 4.39 -4.33
N LYS A 6 8.53 3.52 -4.70
CA LYS A 6 8.75 2.06 -4.77
C LYS A 6 9.76 1.66 -5.84
N PHE A 7 9.77 2.37 -6.97
CA PHE A 7 10.76 2.16 -8.02
C PHE A 7 12.17 2.53 -7.54
N ILE A 8 12.34 3.70 -6.91
CA ILE A 8 13.63 4.11 -6.31
C ILE A 8 14.10 3.08 -5.29
N TYR A 9 13.21 2.60 -4.41
CA TYR A 9 13.55 1.56 -3.45
C TYR A 9 14.11 0.30 -4.11
N SER A 10 13.39 -0.21 -5.12
CA SER A 10 13.77 -1.45 -5.80
C SER A 10 15.08 -1.28 -6.57
N PHE A 11 15.25 -0.14 -7.25
CA PHE A 11 16.46 0.19 -7.99
C PHE A 11 17.68 0.34 -7.07
N MET A 12 17.52 1.02 -5.94
CA MET A 12 18.60 1.22 -4.96
C MET A 12 19.00 -0.08 -4.26
N ILE A 13 18.08 -1.03 -4.07
CA ILE A 13 18.42 -2.37 -3.58
C ILE A 13 19.27 -3.13 -4.59
N VAL A 14 18.95 -3.04 -5.88
CA VAL A 14 19.77 -3.67 -6.93
C VAL A 14 21.19 -3.11 -6.89
N ILE A 15 21.35 -1.78 -6.84
CA ILE A 15 22.67 -1.14 -6.75
C ILE A 15 23.42 -1.59 -5.49
N ASN A 16 22.75 -1.57 -4.33
CA ASN A 16 23.37 -1.99 -3.07
C ASN A 16 23.80 -3.47 -3.12
N SER A 17 23.00 -4.33 -3.75
CA SER A 17 23.33 -5.76 -3.91
C SER A 17 24.50 -6.04 -4.86
N MET A 18 24.86 -5.08 -5.72
CA MET A 18 26.01 -5.19 -6.64
C MET A 18 27.29 -4.55 -6.06
N MET A 19 27.18 -3.81 -4.95
CA MET A 19 28.31 -3.14 -4.31
C MET A 19 28.71 -3.86 -3.03
N ASP A 20 29.71 -4.73 -3.12
CA ASP A 20 30.23 -5.53 -1.99
C ASP A 20 30.83 -4.69 -0.85
N THR A 21 31.15 -3.41 -1.11
CA THR A 21 31.78 -2.49 -0.14
C THR A 21 30.77 -1.77 0.77
N TRP A 22 29.47 -1.83 0.47
CA TRP A 22 28.45 -1.06 1.18
C TRP A 22 27.82 -1.89 2.31
N ASN A 23 27.76 -1.32 3.51
CA ASN A 23 27.08 -1.96 4.64
C ASN A 23 25.55 -1.98 4.41
N LEU A 24 24.85 -2.97 4.97
CA LEU A 24 23.39 -3.09 4.94
C LEU A 24 22.67 -1.84 5.45
N ASN A 25 23.26 -1.11 6.40
CA ASN A 25 22.72 0.14 6.92
C ASN A 25 22.55 1.22 5.82
N THR A 26 23.36 1.17 4.76
CA THR A 26 23.29 2.07 3.61
C THR A 26 21.95 1.96 2.88
N VAL A 27 21.28 0.80 2.90
CA VAL A 27 19.94 0.60 2.32
C VAL A 27 18.89 1.46 3.01
N VAL A 28 19.02 1.69 4.33
CA VAL A 28 18.09 2.54 5.07
C VAL A 28 18.17 3.97 4.54
N TYR A 29 19.39 4.49 4.35
CA TYR A 29 19.61 5.87 3.91
C TYR A 29 19.26 6.10 2.44
N PHE A 30 19.66 5.19 1.55
CA PHE A 30 19.53 5.41 0.11
C PHE A 30 18.26 4.81 -0.51
N ALA A 31 17.70 3.75 0.05
CA ALA A 31 16.48 3.13 -0.48
C ALA A 31 15.24 3.49 0.35
N THR A 32 15.32 3.28 1.67
CA THR A 32 14.13 3.34 2.54
C THR A 32 13.68 4.77 2.83
N LEU A 33 14.62 5.67 3.16
CA LEU A 33 14.30 7.07 3.44
C LEU A 33 13.67 7.80 2.24
N PRO A 34 14.24 7.75 1.02
CA PRO A 34 13.62 8.39 -0.15
C PRO A 34 12.25 7.81 -0.47
N MET A 35 12.09 6.48 -0.37
CA MET A 35 10.80 5.83 -0.55
C MET A 35 9.76 6.30 0.48
N GLY A 36 10.17 6.43 1.74
CA GLY A 36 9.32 6.91 2.84
C GLY A 36 8.86 8.35 2.62
N MET A 37 9.75 9.23 2.15
CA MET A 37 9.42 10.62 1.82
C MET A 37 8.41 10.74 0.67
N LEU A 38 8.47 9.81 -0.29
CA LEU A 38 7.51 9.71 -1.40
C LEU A 38 6.19 9.01 -1.00
N GLY A 39 6.08 8.57 0.26
CA GLY A 39 4.88 8.01 0.89
C GLY A 39 4.54 6.56 0.55
N GLY A 40 5.27 5.94 -0.37
CA GLY A 40 5.19 4.51 -0.69
C GLY A 40 3.77 3.99 -0.90
N ASP A 41 3.42 2.90 -0.22
CA ASP A 41 2.13 2.21 -0.35
C ASP A 41 0.94 3.08 0.04
N VAL A 42 1.07 3.93 1.06
CA VAL A 42 -0.02 4.77 1.57
C VAL A 42 -0.49 5.77 0.50
N VAL A 43 0.46 6.40 -0.20
CA VAL A 43 0.15 7.32 -1.30
C VAL A 43 -0.44 6.56 -2.49
N ILE A 44 0.05 5.36 -2.81
CA ILE A 44 -0.51 4.55 -3.90
C ILE A 44 -2.00 4.24 -3.63
N PHE A 45 -2.32 3.71 -2.45
CA PHE A 45 -3.71 3.39 -2.10
C PHE A 45 -4.57 4.65 -2.00
N GLY A 46 -4.07 5.70 -1.34
CA GLY A 46 -4.76 6.98 -1.22
C GLY A 46 -5.10 7.58 -2.60
N SER A 47 -4.15 7.57 -3.53
CA SER A 47 -4.37 8.03 -4.91
C SER A 47 -5.37 7.16 -5.66
N CYS A 48 -5.34 5.84 -5.51
CA CYS A 48 -6.33 4.96 -6.15
C CYS A 48 -7.76 5.21 -5.61
N PHE A 49 -7.92 5.33 -4.29
CA PHE A 49 -9.24 5.63 -3.70
C PHE A 49 -9.76 7.01 -4.10
N ALA A 50 -8.89 8.02 -4.12
CA ALA A 50 -9.23 9.36 -4.60
C ALA A 50 -9.67 9.32 -6.07
N TYR A 51 -8.88 8.67 -6.93
CA TYR A 51 -9.18 8.55 -8.36
C TYR A 51 -10.53 7.86 -8.60
N ILE A 52 -10.77 6.70 -7.97
CA ILE A 52 -12.05 5.99 -8.09
C ILE A 52 -13.19 6.85 -7.58
N SER A 53 -13.01 7.54 -6.46
CA SER A 53 -14.03 8.44 -5.90
C SER A 53 -14.40 9.53 -6.91
N ASP A 54 -13.43 10.14 -7.58
CA ASP A 54 -13.67 11.23 -8.53
C ASP A 54 -14.41 10.77 -9.80
N ILE A 55 -14.07 9.60 -10.34
CA ILE A 55 -14.65 9.11 -11.61
C ILE A 55 -15.95 8.32 -11.45
N SER A 56 -16.43 8.10 -10.23
CA SER A 56 -17.58 7.23 -9.95
C SER A 56 -18.75 7.97 -9.31
N SER A 57 -19.96 7.57 -9.70
CA SER A 57 -21.20 8.02 -9.05
C SER A 57 -21.36 7.39 -7.67
N ILE A 58 -22.14 8.04 -6.80
CA ILE A 58 -22.35 7.61 -5.41
C ILE A 58 -22.88 6.18 -5.32
N GLN A 59 -23.75 5.74 -6.24
CA GLN A 59 -24.27 4.36 -6.22
C GLN A 59 -23.21 3.32 -6.60
N GLN A 60 -22.33 3.62 -7.56
CA GLN A 60 -21.33 2.65 -8.05
C GLN A 60 -19.98 2.72 -7.32
N ARG A 61 -19.71 3.82 -6.59
CA ARG A 61 -18.45 4.05 -5.88
C ARG A 61 -18.10 2.90 -4.93
N THR A 62 -19.06 2.46 -4.13
CA THR A 62 -18.89 1.35 -3.19
C THR A 62 -18.49 0.06 -3.90
N LEU A 63 -19.10 -0.26 -5.04
CA LEU A 63 -18.77 -1.45 -5.83
C LEU A 63 -17.34 -1.38 -6.38
N ARG A 64 -16.94 -0.24 -6.95
CA ARG A 64 -15.60 -0.07 -7.52
C ARG A 64 -14.50 -0.13 -6.46
N ILE A 65 -14.74 0.48 -5.30
CA ILE A 65 -13.84 0.40 -4.13
C ILE A 65 -13.72 -1.04 -3.64
N THR A 66 -14.84 -1.77 -3.56
CA THR A 66 -14.83 -3.17 -3.15
C THR A 66 -14.03 -4.04 -4.13
N ILE A 67 -14.16 -3.82 -5.44
CA ILE A 67 -13.37 -4.53 -6.46
C ILE A 67 -11.88 -4.23 -6.26
N LEU A 68 -11.49 -2.97 -6.01
CA LEU A 68 -10.11 -2.60 -5.72
C LEU A 68 -9.57 -3.35 -4.50
N ASP A 69 -10.35 -3.41 -3.40
CA ASP A 69 -9.96 -4.11 -2.18
C ASP A 69 -9.77 -5.61 -2.41
N VAL A 70 -10.66 -6.26 -3.17
CA VAL A 70 -10.56 -7.70 -3.51
C VAL A 70 -9.32 -7.98 -4.35
N ILE A 71 -9.05 -7.14 -5.36
CA ILE A 71 -7.84 -7.27 -6.19
C ILE A 71 -6.59 -7.14 -5.31
N TYR A 72 -6.54 -6.15 -4.41
CA TYR A 72 -5.41 -5.97 -3.52
C TYR A 72 -5.22 -7.16 -2.55
N LEU A 73 -6.29 -7.63 -1.93
CA LEU A 73 -6.27 -8.76 -0.99
C LEU A 73 -5.82 -10.05 -1.68
N SER A 74 -6.29 -10.31 -2.90
CA SER A 74 -5.90 -11.49 -3.68
C SER A 74 -4.46 -11.43 -4.20
N THR A 75 -3.91 -10.22 -4.43
CA THR A 75 -2.53 -10.02 -4.86
C THR A 75 -1.52 -10.43 -3.79
N MET A 76 -1.87 -10.36 -2.50
CA MET A 76 -0.96 -10.77 -1.41
C MET A 76 -0.57 -12.27 -1.45
N PRO A 77 -1.51 -13.23 -1.38
CA PRO A 77 -1.16 -14.65 -1.42
C PRO A 77 -0.60 -15.07 -2.78
N THR A 78 -1.19 -14.58 -3.88
CA THR A 78 -0.71 -14.92 -5.23
C THR A 78 0.69 -14.39 -5.48
N GLY A 79 1.01 -13.17 -5.03
CA GLY A 79 2.34 -12.58 -5.14
C GLY A 79 3.39 -13.33 -4.33
N VAL A 80 3.06 -13.79 -3.11
CA VAL A 80 3.97 -14.62 -2.30
C VAL A 80 4.22 -15.97 -2.96
N ALA A 81 3.17 -16.64 -3.43
CA ALA A 81 3.28 -17.94 -4.09
C ALA A 81 4.10 -17.86 -5.40
N LEU A 82 3.79 -16.89 -6.28
CA LEU A 82 4.54 -16.65 -7.51
C LEU A 82 5.97 -16.22 -7.22
N GLY A 83 6.18 -15.35 -6.24
CA GLY A 83 7.51 -14.89 -5.82
C GLY A 83 8.38 -16.06 -5.36
N SER A 84 7.84 -16.94 -4.51
CA SER A 84 8.56 -18.14 -4.03
C SER A 84 8.90 -19.10 -5.18
N TYR A 85 7.99 -19.28 -6.14
CA TYR A 85 8.23 -20.13 -7.30
C TYR A 85 9.35 -19.59 -8.19
N ILE A 86 9.32 -18.28 -8.52
CA ILE A 86 10.35 -17.63 -9.34
C ILE A 86 11.70 -17.66 -8.62
N TYR A 87 11.72 -17.38 -7.32
CA TYR A 87 12.93 -17.40 -6.50
C TYR A 87 13.63 -18.76 -6.52
N THR A 88 12.87 -19.84 -6.34
CA THR A 88 13.42 -21.20 -6.21
C THR A 88 13.71 -21.85 -7.55
N ASN A 89 12.83 -21.72 -8.54
CA ASN A 89 12.91 -22.51 -9.78
C ASN A 89 13.52 -21.78 -10.98
N VAL A 90 13.43 -20.45 -11.02
CA VAL A 90 13.86 -19.66 -12.21
C VAL A 90 15.17 -18.94 -11.94
N VAL A 91 15.32 -18.41 -10.72
CA VAL A 91 16.35 -17.41 -10.40
C VAL A 91 17.47 -17.99 -9.52
N ASN A 92 17.46 -19.30 -9.25
CA ASN A 92 18.47 -19.99 -8.44
C ASN A 92 18.77 -19.26 -7.10
N LYS A 93 17.73 -18.79 -6.41
CA LYS A 93 17.80 -18.09 -5.12
C LYS A 93 18.56 -16.74 -5.13
N SER A 94 18.74 -16.12 -6.30
CA SER A 94 19.35 -14.79 -6.38
C SER A 94 18.35 -13.66 -6.06
N TYR A 95 18.60 -12.91 -4.99
CA TYR A 95 17.79 -11.76 -4.60
C TYR A 95 17.91 -10.59 -5.58
N THR A 96 19.10 -10.35 -6.14
CA THR A 96 19.37 -9.25 -7.08
C THR A 96 18.46 -9.33 -8.31
N ILE A 97 18.36 -10.50 -8.93
CA ILE A 97 17.53 -10.71 -10.12
C ILE A 97 16.04 -10.55 -9.78
N MET A 98 15.58 -10.98 -8.60
CA MET A 98 14.20 -10.74 -8.16
C MET A 98 13.88 -9.25 -8.03
N PHE A 99 14.81 -8.45 -7.48
CA PHE A 99 14.62 -7.00 -7.38
C PHE A 99 14.70 -6.30 -8.74
N ILE A 100 15.49 -6.80 -9.69
CA ILE A 100 15.50 -6.33 -11.09
C ILE A 100 14.13 -6.57 -11.73
N ILE A 101 13.58 -7.79 -11.61
CA ILE A 101 12.24 -8.10 -12.11
C ILE A 101 11.21 -7.13 -11.50
N ASN A 102 11.22 -6.95 -10.18
CA ASN A 102 10.31 -6.01 -9.51
C ASN A 102 10.46 -4.56 -10.03
N ALA A 103 11.69 -4.09 -10.22
CA ALA A 103 11.96 -2.74 -10.74
C ALA A 103 11.42 -2.57 -12.18
N THR A 104 11.59 -3.57 -13.04
CA THR A 104 11.06 -3.54 -14.42
C THR A 104 9.53 -3.53 -14.45
N LEU A 105 8.87 -4.35 -13.62
CA LEU A 105 7.41 -4.34 -13.51
C LEU A 105 6.89 -2.99 -12.98
N LEU A 106 7.56 -2.40 -11.99
CA LEU A 106 7.22 -1.08 -11.47
C LEU A 106 7.41 0.01 -12.52
N PHE A 107 8.47 -0.06 -13.32
CA PHE A 107 8.71 0.88 -14.41
C PHE A 107 7.59 0.81 -15.46
N LEU A 108 7.20 -0.39 -15.88
CA LEU A 108 6.08 -0.59 -16.80
C LEU A 108 4.75 -0.10 -16.21
N ALA A 109 4.52 -0.32 -14.92
CA ALA A 109 3.32 0.18 -14.23
C ALA A 109 3.27 1.71 -14.19
N ILE A 110 4.41 2.38 -13.96
CA ILE A 110 4.52 3.84 -14.04
C ILE A 110 4.18 4.29 -15.46
N LEU A 111 4.82 3.72 -16.48
CA LEU A 111 4.59 4.09 -17.87
C LEU A 111 3.13 3.90 -18.29
N TYR A 112 2.52 2.77 -17.92
CA TYR A 112 1.11 2.51 -18.14
C TYR A 112 0.22 3.56 -17.45
N SER A 113 0.50 3.89 -16.19
CA SER A 113 -0.27 4.88 -15.44
C SER A 113 -0.18 6.27 -16.07
N LEU A 114 0.98 6.67 -16.61
CA LEU A 114 1.18 7.97 -17.24
C LEU A 114 0.39 8.10 -18.56
N ILE A 115 0.28 7.00 -19.32
CA ILE A 115 -0.39 7.00 -20.64
C ILE A 115 -1.91 6.87 -20.49
N LYS A 116 -2.38 5.97 -19.62
CA LYS A 116 -3.81 5.64 -19.53
C LYS A 116 -4.60 6.52 -18.56
N LEU A 117 -3.96 7.04 -17.52
CA LEU A 117 -4.67 7.75 -16.46
C LEU A 117 -4.87 9.21 -16.86
N LYS A 118 -6.13 9.66 -16.78
CA LYS A 118 -6.46 11.07 -16.99
C LYS A 118 -5.85 11.89 -15.85
N TRP A 119 -5.02 12.87 -16.20
CA TRP A 119 -4.35 13.78 -15.26
C TRP A 119 -5.31 14.70 -14.50
N GLN A 120 -6.47 15.02 -15.10
CA GLN A 120 -7.52 15.81 -14.49
C GLN A 120 -8.81 14.99 -14.49
N THR A 121 -9.28 14.65 -13.29
CA THR A 121 -10.55 13.95 -13.06
C THR A 121 -11.68 14.93 -12.75
N LEU A 122 -11.37 16.09 -12.16
CA LEU A 122 -12.34 17.10 -11.77
C LEU A 122 -11.97 18.50 -12.31
N PRO A 123 -12.95 19.32 -12.76
CA PRO A 123 -12.69 20.70 -13.22
C PRO A 123 -12.14 21.63 -12.13
N GLN A 124 -12.35 21.28 -10.85
CA GLN A 124 -11.89 22.03 -9.69
C GLN A 124 -10.44 21.72 -9.30
N GLN A 125 -9.80 20.73 -9.92
CA GLN A 125 -8.40 20.41 -9.67
C GLN A 125 -7.51 21.48 -10.31
N GLN A 126 -6.63 22.08 -9.52
CA GLN A 126 -5.66 23.05 -10.01
C GLN A 126 -4.76 22.39 -11.06
N VAL A 127 -4.56 23.07 -12.18
CA VAL A 127 -3.67 22.61 -13.25
C VAL A 127 -2.24 22.67 -12.71
N LEU A 128 -1.50 21.57 -12.78
CA LEU A 128 -0.08 21.49 -12.39
C LEU A 128 0.85 22.35 -13.27
N MET A 129 0.32 23.02 -14.31
CA MET A 129 1.08 23.93 -15.15
C MET A 129 1.24 25.29 -14.46
N GLY A 130 2.38 25.49 -13.79
CA GLY A 130 2.83 26.82 -13.37
C GLY A 130 3.19 26.98 -11.88
N THR A 131 3.04 25.95 -11.06
CA THR A 131 3.43 25.98 -9.64
C THR A 131 4.70 25.16 -9.39
N ASN A 132 5.56 25.63 -8.48
CA ASN A 132 6.71 24.86 -8.04
C ASN A 132 6.20 23.60 -7.33
N LEU A 133 6.42 22.42 -7.92
CA LEU A 133 5.97 21.12 -7.39
C LEU A 133 6.34 20.92 -5.91
N LEU A 134 7.47 21.46 -5.47
CA LEU A 134 7.96 21.37 -4.09
C LEU A 134 7.21 22.30 -3.12
N THR A 135 6.82 23.50 -3.56
CA THR A 135 6.07 24.43 -2.69
C THR A 135 4.60 24.03 -2.57
N ASP A 136 4.05 23.41 -3.62
CA ASP A 136 2.70 22.84 -3.60
C ASP A 136 2.63 21.59 -2.71
N PHE A 137 3.66 20.73 -2.78
CA PHE A 137 3.78 19.55 -1.91
C PHE A 137 3.90 19.92 -0.41
N PHE A 138 4.55 21.04 -0.10
CA PHE A 138 4.68 21.58 1.25
C PHE A 138 3.76 22.78 1.51
N ASP A 139 2.51 22.76 1.01
CA ASP A 139 1.57 23.80 1.41
C ASP A 139 1.18 23.62 2.90
N LYS A 140 1.78 24.46 3.73
CA LYS A 140 1.53 24.55 5.17
C LYS A 140 0.04 24.74 5.47
N LYS A 141 -0.74 25.32 4.54
CA LYS A 141 -2.18 25.52 4.70
C LYS A 141 -2.92 24.18 4.83
N HIS A 142 -2.57 23.17 4.04
CA HIS A 142 -3.19 21.84 4.12
C HIS A 142 -2.88 21.14 5.44
N ILE A 143 -1.63 21.26 5.91
CA ILE A 143 -1.21 20.70 7.21
C ILE A 143 -1.97 21.37 8.35
N ILE A 144 -2.01 22.71 8.38
CA ILE A 144 -2.71 23.48 9.41
C ILE A 144 -4.22 23.19 9.39
N ALA A 145 -4.84 23.10 8.20
CA ALA A 145 -6.24 22.74 8.07
C ALA A 145 -6.54 21.33 8.60
N THR A 146 -5.65 20.36 8.33
CA THR A 146 -5.77 18.98 8.83
C THR A 146 -5.67 18.93 10.35
N ILE A 147 -4.69 19.63 10.94
CA ILE A 147 -4.56 19.71 12.41
C ILE A 147 -5.78 20.41 13.02
N LYS A 148 -6.23 21.51 12.43
CA LYS A 148 -7.41 22.25 12.89
C LYS A 148 -8.68 21.41 12.82
N THR A 149 -8.86 20.59 11.78
CA THR A 149 -10.01 19.69 11.64
C THR A 149 -9.97 18.50 12.60
N MET A 150 -8.78 18.03 12.97
CA MET A 150 -8.59 17.01 14.01
C MET A 150 -8.94 17.53 15.42
N ILE A 151 -8.60 18.78 15.72
CA ILE A 151 -8.80 19.38 17.05
C ILE A 151 -10.20 20.00 17.21
N LYS A 152 -10.91 20.27 16.09
CA LYS A 152 -12.23 20.90 16.07
C LYS A 152 -13.22 20.14 16.96
N THR A 153 -13.76 20.82 17.96
CA THR A 153 -14.79 20.29 18.85
C THR A 153 -16.05 19.97 18.07
N ARG A 154 -16.57 18.75 18.22
CA ARG A 154 -17.82 18.29 17.59
C ARG A 154 -18.84 17.94 18.68
N PRO A 155 -20.13 18.29 18.49
CA PRO A 155 -21.17 17.87 19.41
C PRO A 155 -21.24 16.34 19.49
N ASN A 156 -21.76 15.80 20.60
CA ASN A 156 -21.95 14.37 20.86
C ASN A 156 -20.64 13.54 20.92
N HIS A 157 -19.67 13.92 21.78
CA HIS A 157 -18.41 13.18 21.99
C HIS A 157 -17.64 12.78 20.71
N GLY A 158 -17.90 13.45 19.58
CA GLY A 158 -17.34 13.05 18.28
C GLY A 158 -15.83 13.20 18.19
N LYS A 159 -15.24 14.11 19.00
CA LYS A 159 -13.78 14.25 19.14
C LYS A 159 -13.14 13.00 19.74
N LEU A 160 -13.77 12.44 20.78
CA LEU A 160 -13.27 11.26 21.49
C LEU A 160 -13.39 10.00 20.60
N HIS A 161 -14.50 9.86 19.86
CA HIS A 161 -14.64 8.81 18.85
C HIS A 161 -13.57 8.89 17.76
N LEU A 162 -13.28 10.09 17.24
CA LEU A 162 -12.24 10.26 16.23
C LEU A 162 -10.85 9.95 16.77
N LEU A 163 -10.55 10.36 18.01
CA LEU A 163 -9.28 10.05 18.66
C LEU A 163 -9.12 8.54 18.86
N PHE A 164 -10.14 7.85 19.37
CA PHE A 164 -10.10 6.40 19.52
C PHE A 164 -9.94 5.69 18.17
N LEU A 165 -10.63 6.13 17.13
CA LEU A 165 -10.49 5.57 15.78
C LEU A 165 -9.05 5.73 15.27
N LEU A 166 -8.42 6.88 15.53
CA LEU A 166 -7.05 7.16 15.14
C LEU A 166 -6.04 6.29 15.91
N ILE A 167 -6.25 6.09 17.22
CA ILE A 167 -5.43 5.19 18.05
C ILE A 167 -5.56 3.74 17.56
N ILE A 168 -6.79 3.27 17.30
CA ILE A 168 -7.02 1.92 16.78
C ILE A 168 -6.33 1.72 15.43
N MET A 169 -6.39 2.72 14.53
CA MET A 169 -5.67 2.67 13.27
C MET A 169 -4.15 2.67 13.43
N MET A 170 -3.61 3.43 14.39
CA MET A 170 -2.17 3.39 14.69
C MET A 170 -1.73 2.01 15.17
N LEU A 171 -2.48 1.40 16.09
CA LEU A 171 -2.19 0.04 16.57
C LEU A 171 -2.31 -1.00 15.44
N TYR A 172 -3.28 -0.85 14.55
CA TYR A 172 -3.44 -1.71 13.38
C TYR A 172 -2.24 -1.60 12.40
N VAL A 173 -1.74 -0.39 12.15
CA VAL A 173 -0.55 -0.19 11.30
C VAL A 173 0.68 -0.79 11.98
N PHE A 174 0.85 -0.57 13.28
CA PHE A 174 1.97 -1.13 14.06
C PHE A 174 2.05 -2.66 13.95
N GLN A 175 0.92 -3.36 14.07
CA GLN A 175 0.87 -4.81 13.88
C GLN A 175 1.31 -5.24 12.46
N ARG A 176 1.04 -4.41 11.44
CA ARG A 176 1.36 -4.73 10.05
C ARG A 176 2.87 -4.70 9.80
N ASP A 177 3.59 -3.80 10.44
CA ASP A 177 5.03 -3.62 10.30
C ASP A 177 5.86 -4.70 11.01
N GLU A 178 5.24 -5.56 11.81
CA GLU A 178 5.91 -6.72 12.43
C GLU A 178 6.27 -7.81 11.40
N LYS A 179 5.51 -7.90 10.29
CA LYS A 179 5.58 -9.03 9.34
C LYS A 179 6.98 -9.32 8.77
N PRO A 180 7.82 -8.33 8.42
CA PRO A 180 9.20 -8.57 7.98
C PRO A 180 10.08 -9.18 9.08
N MET A 181 9.87 -8.79 10.34
CA MET A 181 10.60 -9.35 11.47
C MET A 181 10.18 -10.77 11.80
N SER A 182 8.91 -11.13 11.57
CA SER A 182 8.45 -12.51 11.71
C SER A 182 9.26 -13.47 10.81
N PHE A 183 9.68 -13.05 9.61
CA PHE A 183 10.54 -13.87 8.75
C PHE A 183 11.90 -14.16 9.41
N LEU A 184 12.62 -13.10 9.80
CA LEU A 184 13.93 -13.20 10.46
C LEU A 184 13.84 -14.03 11.75
N TYR A 185 12.77 -13.84 12.54
CA TYR A 185 12.54 -14.61 13.75
C TYR A 185 12.37 -16.11 13.45
N THR A 186 11.56 -16.48 12.46
CA THR A 186 11.36 -17.88 12.09
C THR A 186 12.62 -18.55 11.56
N GLN A 187 13.46 -17.80 10.84
CA GLN A 187 14.75 -18.27 10.38
C GLN A 187 15.73 -18.50 11.54
N LEU A 188 15.78 -17.57 12.53
CA LEU A 188 16.69 -17.69 13.68
C LEU A 188 16.28 -18.79 14.66
N LYS A 189 14.98 -18.88 14.99
CA LYS A 189 14.50 -19.79 16.05
C LYS A 189 14.18 -21.19 15.53
N PHE A 190 13.49 -21.27 14.39
CA PHE A 190 12.98 -22.53 13.85
C PHE A 190 13.77 -23.04 12.64
N LYS A 191 14.77 -22.28 12.17
CA LYS A 191 15.58 -22.60 10.98
C LYS A 191 14.74 -22.90 9.73
N TRP A 192 13.64 -22.17 9.58
CA TRP A 192 12.77 -22.31 8.42
C TRP A 192 13.49 -21.83 7.16
N ASP A 193 13.42 -22.62 6.08
CA ASP A 193 13.83 -22.20 4.74
C ASP A 193 12.77 -21.26 4.14
N VAL A 194 13.16 -20.50 3.12
CA VAL A 194 12.29 -19.55 2.40
C VAL A 194 11.01 -20.22 1.92
N ASN A 195 11.10 -21.46 1.44
CA ASN A 195 9.95 -22.23 0.96
C ASN A 195 8.94 -22.54 2.10
N THR A 196 9.41 -22.96 3.27
CA THR A 196 8.55 -23.29 4.41
C THR A 196 7.84 -22.05 4.94
N TYR A 197 8.56 -20.93 5.05
CA TYR A 197 7.97 -19.66 5.46
C TYR A 197 6.97 -19.13 4.43
N SER A 198 7.29 -19.22 3.13
CA SER A 198 6.39 -18.82 2.04
C SER A 198 5.09 -19.63 2.04
N ASN A 199 5.17 -20.95 2.30
CA ASN A 199 3.98 -21.80 2.42
C ASN A 199 3.11 -21.40 3.61
N PHE A 200 3.73 -21.20 4.79
CA PHE A 200 3.02 -20.73 5.99
C PHE A 200 2.35 -19.36 5.75
N LYS A 201 3.06 -18.43 5.12
CA LYS A 201 2.55 -17.09 4.82
C LYS A 201 1.42 -17.11 3.79
N THR A 202 1.52 -17.97 2.79
CA THR A 202 0.46 -18.18 1.78
C THR A 202 -0.80 -18.71 2.46
N PHE A 203 -0.68 -19.68 3.35
CA PHE A 203 -1.79 -20.20 4.14
C PHE A 203 -2.42 -19.10 5.02
N GLN A 204 -1.62 -18.40 5.82
CA GLN A 204 -2.08 -17.30 6.68
C GLN A 204 -2.80 -16.20 5.88
N SER A 205 -2.24 -15.80 4.74
CA SER A 205 -2.80 -14.75 3.89
C SER A 205 -4.12 -15.21 3.25
N SER A 206 -4.19 -16.46 2.80
CA SER A 206 -5.41 -17.03 2.20
C SER A 206 -6.55 -17.09 3.22
N THR A 207 -6.28 -17.54 4.44
CA THR A 207 -7.26 -17.55 5.53
C THR A 207 -7.77 -16.13 5.84
N PHE A 208 -6.88 -15.14 5.87
CA PHE A 208 -7.27 -13.75 6.08
C PHE A 208 -8.20 -13.22 4.98
N VAL A 209 -7.93 -13.56 3.72
CA VAL A 209 -8.78 -13.19 2.57
C VAL A 209 -10.16 -13.83 2.67
N LEU A 210 -10.24 -15.12 3.05
CA LEU A 210 -11.50 -15.83 3.21
C LEU A 210 -12.39 -15.20 4.30
N VAL A 211 -11.82 -14.95 5.48
CA VAL A 211 -12.55 -14.29 6.59
C VAL A 211 -13.04 -12.90 6.18
N LYS A 212 -12.18 -12.11 5.50
CA LYS A 212 -12.56 -10.79 4.98
C LYS A 212 -13.71 -10.89 3.97
N ALA A 213 -13.68 -11.87 3.05
CA ALA A 213 -14.71 -12.07 2.05
C ALA A 213 -16.06 -12.42 2.69
N GLU A 214 -16.05 -13.28 3.71
CA GLU A 214 -17.24 -13.68 4.46
C GLU A 214 -17.87 -12.49 5.20
N ILE A 215 -17.06 -11.69 5.91
CA ILE A 215 -17.53 -10.46 6.57
C ILE A 215 -18.11 -9.47 5.56
N THR A 216 -17.50 -9.35 4.39
CA THR A 216 -17.98 -8.44 3.32
C THR A 216 -19.31 -8.92 2.75
N SER A 217 -19.48 -10.24 2.58
CA SER A 217 -20.76 -10.84 2.18
C SER A 217 -21.84 -10.53 3.22
N TYR A 218 -21.55 -10.76 4.50
CA TYR A 218 -22.49 -10.51 5.59
C TYR A 218 -22.92 -9.04 5.68
N ARG A 219 -21.96 -8.11 5.53
CA ARG A 219 -22.24 -6.67 5.53
C ARG A 219 -23.16 -6.29 4.38
N ARG A 220 -22.93 -6.83 3.18
CA ARG A 220 -23.75 -6.55 1.99
C ARG A 220 -25.20 -6.99 2.20
N THR A 221 -25.43 -8.19 2.73
CA THR A 221 -26.76 -8.71 3.06
C THR A 221 -27.46 -7.84 4.09
N PHE A 222 -26.76 -7.37 5.12
CA PHE A 222 -27.32 -6.49 6.15
C PHE A 222 -27.68 -5.10 5.60
N THR A 223 -26.83 -4.49 4.76
CA THR A 223 -27.17 -3.21 4.10
C THR A 223 -28.34 -3.33 3.14
N ASN A 224 -28.46 -4.43 2.38
CA ASN A 224 -29.60 -4.63 1.50
C ASN A 224 -30.90 -4.76 2.30
N ASN A 225 -30.90 -5.54 3.39
CA ASN A 225 -32.09 -5.71 4.23
C ASN A 225 -32.57 -4.38 4.86
N ASN A 226 -31.65 -3.52 5.33
CA ASN A 226 -32.01 -2.21 5.88
C ASN A 226 -32.46 -1.17 4.86
N ILE A 227 -32.22 -1.39 3.55
CA ILE A 227 -32.75 -0.55 2.47
C ILE A 227 -34.18 -0.96 2.10
N PHE A 228 -34.58 -2.21 2.38
CA PHE A 228 -35.95 -2.70 2.18
C PHE A 228 -36.88 -2.48 3.38
N GLU A 229 -36.36 -2.04 4.54
CA GLU A 229 -37.12 -1.69 5.75
C GLU A 229 -37.37 -0.17 5.94
N LYS A 230 -37.06 0.66 4.94
CA LYS A 230 -37.39 2.09 4.90
C LYS A 230 -38.12 2.46 3.64
#